data_AF-A0A139IQY2-F1
#
_entry.id   AF-A0A139IQY2-F1
#
_cell.length_a   1.000
_cell.length_b   1.000
_cell.length_c   1.000
_cell.angle_alpha   90.00
_cell.angle_beta   90.00
_cell.angle_gamma   90.00
#
_symmetry.space_group_name_H-M   'P 1'
#
loop_
_entity.id
_entity.type
_entity.pdbx_description
1 polymer ?
#
loop_
_entity_poly.entity_id
_entity_poly.type
_entity_poly.pdbx_seq_one_letter_code
_entity_poly.pdbx_strand_id
1 'polypeptide(L)'
;MCRTRSIGSNAGENAFTNGSTGGWRPEDGVAYKDLTQQIDRAFANVDLCLKDAGRKAWLQVFRVNSYHVPINDGAIAAMVRDSKKWMPDHQPIWTSVGVTRLGDDYMRVEVEVVAHDPEGARKS
;
A
#
# COMPACT_ATOMS: atom_id res chain seq x y z
N MET A 1 8.31 -6.60 -10.88
CA MET A 1 9.10 -7.25 -9.82
C MET A 1 8.88 -6.45 -8.52
N CYS A 2 7.98 -6.86 -7.61
CA CYS A 2 7.92 -6.32 -6.24
C CYS A 2 9.22 -6.77 -5.57
N ARG A 3 10.31 -6.02 -5.75
CA ARG A 3 11.50 -6.21 -4.92
C ARG A 3 11.22 -5.44 -3.65
N THR A 4 10.60 -6.10 -2.68
CA THR A 4 10.61 -5.66 -1.28
C THR A 4 12.08 -5.51 -0.88
N ARG A 5 12.63 -4.30 -1.00
CA ARG A 5 13.82 -3.98 -0.24
C ARG A 5 13.33 -3.75 1.18
N SER A 6 13.69 -4.66 2.08
CA SER A 6 13.85 -4.27 3.48
C SER A 6 14.84 -3.11 3.49
N ILE A 7 14.36 -1.87 3.56
CA ILE A 7 15.18 -0.78 4.10
C ILE A 7 15.11 -0.97 5.62
N GLY A 8 15.71 -2.07 6.08
CA GLY A 8 16.01 -2.31 7.48
C GLY A 8 17.35 -1.64 7.76
N SER A 9 17.35 -0.31 7.88
CA SER A 9 18.45 0.36 8.56
C SER A 9 18.20 0.23 10.06
N ASN A 10 19.01 -0.60 10.71
CA ASN A 10 19.07 -0.84 12.15
C ASN A 10 18.73 0.40 13.00
N ALA A 11 17.57 0.39 13.67
CA ALA A 11 17.30 1.01 14.97
C ALA A 11 15.83 0.80 15.35
N GLY A 12 15.51 -0.23 16.14
CA GLY A 12 14.30 -0.30 17.00
C GLY A 12 12.89 -0.20 16.38
N GLU A 13 12.75 0.06 15.08
CA GLU A 13 11.48 0.33 14.43
C GLU A 13 11.25 -0.68 13.30
N ASN A 14 10.39 -1.67 13.56
CA ASN A 14 9.96 -2.68 12.60
C ASN A 14 9.00 -2.12 11.52
N ALA A 15 9.30 -0.97 10.94
CA ALA A 15 8.51 -0.32 9.91
C ALA A 15 8.80 -0.96 8.54
N PHE A 16 7.89 -1.79 8.03
CA PHE A 16 7.96 -2.28 6.65
C PHE A 16 7.24 -1.33 5.72
N THR A 17 7.99 -0.62 4.86
CA THR A 17 7.43 0.23 3.80
C THR A 17 7.29 -0.55 2.50
N ASN A 18 6.05 -0.79 2.06
CA ASN A 18 5.78 -1.28 0.71
C ASN A 18 5.09 -0.17 -0.09
N GLY A 19 5.75 0.33 -1.13
CA GLY A 19 5.10 1.16 -2.14
C GLY A 19 4.46 0.24 -3.17
N SER A 20 3.15 0.04 -3.11
CA SER A 20 2.46 -0.66 -4.19
C SER A 20 2.36 0.30 -5.36
N THR A 21 3.27 0.11 -6.32
CA THR A 21 3.22 0.78 -7.62
C THR A 21 1.83 0.59 -8.21
N GLY A 22 1.04 1.66 -8.15
CA GLY A 22 -0.25 1.98 -8.77
C GLY A 22 -1.00 0.95 -9.57
N GLY A 23 -1.41 -0.13 -8.90
CA GLY A 23 -2.32 -1.11 -9.50
C GLY A 23 -1.70 -1.92 -10.64
N TRP A 24 -0.38 -2.10 -10.63
CA TRP A 24 0.30 -2.98 -11.57
C TRP A 24 -0.16 -4.42 -11.33
N ARG A 25 -0.52 -5.11 -12.41
CA ARG A 25 -0.79 -6.53 -12.38
C ARG A 25 0.53 -7.29 -12.21
N PRO A 26 0.67 -8.17 -11.20
CA PRO A 26 1.90 -8.91 -10.97
C PRO A 26 2.34 -9.78 -12.16
N GLU A 27 1.38 -10.19 -12.99
CA GLU A 27 1.60 -11.12 -14.09
C GLU A 27 2.30 -10.48 -15.30
N ASP A 28 1.91 -9.26 -15.67
CA ASP A 28 2.36 -8.59 -16.90
C ASP A 28 2.92 -7.17 -16.68
N GLY A 29 2.82 -6.65 -15.46
CA GLY A 29 3.28 -5.30 -15.14
C GLY A 29 2.48 -4.21 -15.85
N VAL A 30 1.19 -4.44 -16.15
CA VAL A 30 0.34 -3.40 -16.74
C VAL A 30 -0.60 -2.84 -15.67
N ALA A 31 -0.72 -1.52 -15.58
CA ALA A 31 -1.70 -0.86 -14.73
C ALA A 31 -3.09 -0.84 -15.40
N TYR A 32 -4.15 -1.01 -14.61
CA TYR A 32 -5.52 -0.84 -15.10
C TYR A 32 -5.76 0.60 -15.58
N LYS A 33 -6.62 0.79 -16.59
CA LYS A 33 -6.99 2.15 -17.03
C LYS A 33 -7.92 2.86 -16.04
N ASP A 34 -8.72 2.10 -15.32
CA ASP A 34 -9.69 2.60 -14.35
C ASP A 34 -9.05 2.79 -12.97
N LEU A 35 -9.31 3.95 -12.36
CA LEU A 35 -8.74 4.34 -11.08
C LEU A 35 -9.20 3.41 -9.95
N THR A 36 -10.47 3.03 -9.92
CA THR A 36 -11.01 2.15 -8.86
C THR A 36 -10.30 0.81 -8.89
N GLN A 37 -10.13 0.22 -10.08
CA GLN A 37 -9.37 -1.02 -10.27
C GLN A 37 -7.89 -0.87 -9.89
N GLN A 38 -7.26 0.28 -10.16
CA GLN A 38 -5.90 0.53 -9.69
C GLN A 38 -5.81 0.55 -8.16
N ILE A 39 -6.79 1.15 -7.48
CA ILE A 39 -6.86 1.18 -6.01
C ILE A 39 -7.07 -0.23 -5.45
N ASP A 40 -8.07 -0.97 -5.96
CA ASP A 40 -8.33 -2.35 -5.57
C ASP A 40 -7.08 -3.23 -5.69
N ARG A 41 -6.36 -3.07 -6.82
CA ARG A 41 -5.13 -3.80 -7.09
C ARG A 41 -3.96 -3.33 -6.23
N ALA A 42 -3.84 -2.03 -5.95
CA ALA A 42 -2.82 -1.49 -5.05
C ALA A 42 -2.99 -2.09 -3.65
N PHE A 43 -4.23 -2.23 -3.17
CA PHE A 43 -4.49 -2.87 -1.88
C PHE A 43 -4.13 -4.36 -1.87
N ALA A 44 -4.51 -5.09 -2.91
CA ALA A 44 -4.14 -6.50 -3.07
C ALA A 44 -2.62 -6.71 -3.19
N ASN A 45 -1.91 -5.78 -3.83
CA ASN A 45 -0.44 -5.83 -3.94
C ASN A 45 0.24 -5.62 -2.59
N VAL A 46 -0.29 -4.74 -1.73
CA VAL A 46 0.22 -4.59 -0.35
C VAL A 46 0.00 -5.85 0.45
N ASP A 47 -1.20 -6.45 0.38
CA ASP A 47 -1.50 -7.73 1.04
C ASP A 47 -0.50 -8.81 0.62
N LEU A 48 -0.26 -8.94 -0.69
CA LEU A 48 0.69 -9.89 -1.25
C LEU A 48 2.12 -9.63 -0.74
N CYS A 49 2.66 -8.41 -0.89
CA CYS A 49 4.05 -8.16 -0.51
C CYS A 49 4.25 -8.24 1.03
N LEU A 50 3.22 -7.97 1.86
CA LEU A 50 3.28 -8.22 3.31
C LEU A 50 3.27 -9.71 3.64
N LYS A 51 2.43 -10.51 2.97
CA LYS A 51 2.39 -11.97 3.14
C LYS A 51 3.70 -12.63 2.70
N ASP A 52 4.26 -12.20 1.58
CA ASP A 52 5.57 -12.68 1.08
C ASP A 52 6.71 -12.36 2.06
N ALA A 53 6.60 -11.26 2.83
CA ALA A 53 7.52 -10.91 3.90
C ALA A 53 7.27 -11.68 5.22
N GLY A 54 6.32 -12.62 5.24
CA GLY A 54 5.95 -13.41 6.43
C GLY A 54 5.18 -12.62 7.49
N ARG A 55 4.41 -11.59 7.08
CA ARG A 55 3.61 -10.74 7.99
C ARG A 55 2.14 -11.14 7.96
N LYS A 56 1.38 -10.69 8.97
CA LYS A 56 -0.09 -10.91 9.08
C LYS A 56 -0.87 -9.91 8.19
N ALA A 57 -0.31 -9.55 7.04
CA ALA A 57 -0.88 -8.65 6.05
C ALA A 57 -1.40 -7.32 6.65
N TRP A 58 -2.55 -6.84 6.17
CA TRP A 58 -3.18 -5.57 6.56
C TRP A 58 -3.51 -5.43 8.05
N LEU A 59 -3.58 -6.54 8.80
CA LEU A 59 -3.84 -6.50 10.24
C LEU A 59 -2.73 -5.78 11.03
N GLN A 60 -1.51 -5.76 10.49
CA GLN A 60 -0.33 -5.16 11.13
C GLN A 60 -0.04 -3.73 10.64
N VAL A 61 -0.80 -3.21 9.68
CA VAL A 61 -0.61 -1.87 9.12
C VAL A 61 -1.17 -0.83 10.09
N PHE A 62 -0.39 0.20 10.41
CA PHE A 62 -0.85 1.30 11.28
C PHE A 62 -0.79 2.68 10.61
N ARG A 63 -0.06 2.81 9.50
CA ARG A 63 0.01 4.05 8.70
C ARG A 63 -0.18 3.75 7.23
N VAL A 64 -1.00 4.57 6.57
CA VAL A 64 -1.22 4.55 5.12
C VAL A 64 -0.99 5.95 4.57
N ASN A 65 -0.14 6.07 3.56
CA ASN A 65 -0.02 7.24 2.71
C ASN A 65 -0.51 6.89 1.32
N SER A 66 -1.34 7.74 0.72
CA SER A 66 -1.73 7.59 -0.68
C SER A 66 -1.52 8.85 -1.50
N TYR A 67 -1.00 8.64 -2.71
CA TYR A 67 -0.66 9.69 -3.67
C TYR A 67 -1.52 9.52 -4.92
N HIS A 68 -2.17 10.57 -5.40
CA HIS A 68 -3.19 10.49 -6.45
C HIS A 68 -2.94 11.47 -7.59
N VAL A 69 -3.30 11.05 -8.82
CA VAL A 69 -3.23 11.87 -10.04
C VAL A 69 -4.49 11.66 -10.89
N PRO A 70 -5.49 12.55 -10.89
CA PRO A 70 -5.78 13.55 -9.87
C PRO A 70 -6.48 12.93 -8.64
N ILE A 71 -6.43 13.64 -7.50
CA ILE A 71 -7.24 13.32 -6.33
C ILE A 71 -8.68 13.81 -6.57
N ASN A 72 -9.65 12.88 -6.68
CA ASN A 72 -11.06 13.19 -6.89
C ASN A 72 -11.96 12.37 -5.94
N ASP A 73 -13.25 12.69 -5.88
CA ASP A 73 -14.21 12.04 -4.97
C ASP A 73 -14.31 10.53 -5.20
N GLY A 74 -14.16 10.07 -6.45
CA GLY A 74 -14.13 8.65 -6.79
C GLY A 74 -12.91 7.94 -6.19
N ALA A 75 -11.74 8.59 -6.24
CA ALA A 75 -10.51 8.09 -5.64
C ALA A 75 -10.67 7.94 -4.12
N ILE A 76 -11.20 8.98 -3.46
CA ILE A 76 -11.42 9.00 -2.02
C ILE A 76 -12.44 7.93 -1.61
N ALA A 77 -13.55 7.81 -2.33
CA ALA A 77 -14.57 6.81 -2.06
C ALA A 77 -14.02 5.38 -2.17
N ALA A 78 -13.22 5.10 -3.21
CA ALA A 78 -12.57 3.81 -3.40
C ALA A 78 -11.55 3.50 -2.29
N MET A 79 -10.71 4.47 -1.91
CA MET A 79 -9.77 4.31 -0.78
C MET A 79 -10.48 4.00 0.53
N VAL A 80 -11.59 4.68 0.84
CA VAL A 80 -12.39 4.45 2.06
C VAL A 80 -13.04 3.07 2.03
N ARG A 81 -13.62 2.67 0.89
CA ARG A 81 -14.22 1.34 0.71
C ARG A 81 -13.19 0.24 0.96
N ASP A 82 -12.02 0.35 0.36
CA ASP A 82 -10.99 -0.68 0.45
C ASP A 82 -10.35 -0.70 1.85
N SER A 83 -10.16 0.46 2.47
CA SER A 83 -9.69 0.52 3.86
C SER A 83 -10.62 -0.24 4.80
N LYS A 84 -11.94 -0.07 4.67
CA LYS A 84 -12.94 -0.82 5.48
C LYS A 84 -12.93 -2.32 5.19
N LYS A 85 -12.70 -2.71 3.93
CA LYS A 85 -12.65 -4.11 3.51
C LYS A 85 -11.42 -4.83 4.06
N TRP A 86 -10.24 -4.21 3.96
CA TRP A 86 -8.96 -4.82 4.27
C TRP A 86 -8.56 -4.67 5.74
N MET A 87 -9.10 -3.67 6.43
CA MET A 87 -8.85 -3.38 7.84
C MET A 87 -10.18 -3.21 8.60
N PRO A 88 -11.01 -4.26 8.72
CA PRO A 88 -12.30 -4.16 9.41
C PRO A 88 -12.15 -3.96 10.92
N ASP A 89 -11.05 -4.43 11.51
CA ASP A 89 -10.84 -4.50 12.95
C ASP A 89 -10.01 -3.34 13.52
N HIS A 90 -9.47 -2.46 12.67
CA HIS A 90 -8.67 -1.31 13.10
C HIS A 90 -8.72 -0.16 12.09
N GLN A 91 -8.29 1.03 12.50
CA GLN A 91 -8.25 2.21 11.65
C GLN A 91 -6.83 2.79 11.66
N PRO A 92 -6.04 2.61 10.58
CA PRO A 92 -4.72 3.22 10.50
C PRO A 92 -4.84 4.74 10.34
N ILE A 93 -3.80 5.46 10.71
CA ILE A 93 -3.69 6.87 10.31
C ILE A 93 -3.53 6.92 8.78
N TRP A 94 -4.32 7.77 8.13
CA TRP A 94 -4.33 7.91 6.68
C TRP A 94 -4.05 9.34 6.25
N THR A 95 -3.00 9.51 5.44
CA THR A 95 -2.71 10.76 4.72
C THR A 95 -2.98 10.56 3.22
N SER A 96 -3.69 11.51 2.60
CA SER A 96 -4.02 11.48 1.17
C SER A 96 -3.55 12.77 0.50
N VAL A 97 -2.75 12.65 -0.56
CA VAL A 97 -2.09 13.78 -1.22
C VAL A 97 -2.30 13.72 -2.73
N GLY A 98 -2.68 14.86 -3.33
CA GLY A 98 -2.63 15.03 -4.78
C GLY A 98 -1.21 15.36 -5.23
N VAL A 99 -0.69 14.62 -6.21
CA VAL A 99 0.64 14.85 -6.79
C VAL A 99 0.54 15.14 -8.29
N THR A 100 1.62 15.66 -8.88
CA THR A 100 1.63 16.01 -10.31
C THR A 100 1.88 14.81 -11.23
N ARG A 101 2.61 13.79 -10.74
CA ARG A 101 2.97 12.57 -11.49
C ARG A 101 3.35 11.45 -10.53
N LEU A 102 3.26 10.20 -11.01
CA LEU A 102 3.74 8.99 -10.33
C LEU A 102 4.84 8.30 -11.16
N GLY A 103 5.29 7.11 -10.73
CA GLY A 103 6.37 6.36 -11.38
C GLY A 103 6.15 6.07 -12.88
N ASP A 104 4.89 5.95 -13.31
CA ASP A 104 4.49 5.74 -14.71
C ASP A 104 3.33 6.66 -15.09
N ASP A 105 3.24 7.02 -16.37
CA ASP A 105 2.23 7.95 -16.90
C ASP A 105 0.79 7.43 -16.83
N TYR A 106 0.61 6.11 -16.79
CA TYR A 106 -0.69 5.47 -16.64
C TYR A 106 -1.08 5.26 -15.16
N MET A 107 -0.15 5.44 -14.22
CA MET A 107 -0.48 5.36 -12.80
C MET A 107 -1.33 6.56 -12.38
N ARG A 108 -2.34 6.26 -11.57
CA ARG A 108 -3.29 7.24 -11.02
C ARG A 108 -3.30 7.23 -9.49
N VAL A 109 -2.79 6.18 -8.87
CA VAL A 109 -2.64 6.06 -7.42
C VAL A 109 -1.30 5.39 -7.07
N GLU A 110 -0.73 5.70 -5.91
CA GLU A 110 0.33 4.92 -5.27
C GLU A 110 0.02 4.83 -3.78
N VAL A 111 0.20 3.65 -3.18
CA VAL A 111 -0.09 3.40 -1.77
C VAL A 111 1.17 2.92 -1.06
N GLU A 112 1.59 3.67 -0.04
CA GLU A 112 2.66 3.32 0.89
C GLU A 112 2.04 2.96 2.22
N VAL A 113 2.46 1.83 2.80
CA VAL A 113 2.03 1.43 4.14
C VAL A 113 3.20 1.25 5.06
N VAL A 114 2.96 1.44 6.36
CA VAL A 114 3.86 0.99 7.42
C VAL A 114 3.13 -0.02 8.28
N ALA A 115 3.75 -1.19 8.42
CA ALA A 115 3.28 -2.26 9.29
C ALA A 115 4.24 -2.49 10.45
N HIS A 116 3.71 -2.88 11.61
CA HIS A 116 4.48 -3.25 12.80
C HIS A 116 4.25 -4.72 13.14
N ASP A 117 5.34 -5.49 13.23
CA ASP A 117 5.32 -6.89 13.68
C ASP A 117 5.98 -7.02 15.07
N PRO A 118 5.19 -7.11 16.15
CA PRO A 118 5.72 -7.19 17.51
C PRO A 118 6.43 -8.51 17.80
N GLU A 119 6.07 -9.61 17.11
CA GLU A 119 6.74 -10.91 17.28
C GLU A 119 8.12 -10.92 16.62
N GLY A 120 8.24 -10.28 15.44
CA GLY A 120 9.52 -10.00 14.80
C GLY A 120 10.40 -9.06 15.60
N ALA A 121 9.81 -8.06 16.28
CA ALA A 121 10.54 -7.05 17.08
C ALA A 121 11.23 -7.64 18.29
N ARG A 122 10.63 -8.69 18.86
CA ARG A 122 11.18 -9.38 20.03
C ARG A 122 12.35 -10.31 19.68
N LYS A 123 12.56 -10.62 18.40
CA LYS A 123 13.59 -11.57 17.92
C LYS A 123 14.80 -10.89 17.27
N SER A 124 14.77 -9.57 17.09
CA SER A 124 15.84 -8.75 16.51
C SER A 124 16.79 -8.19 17.56
#